data_AF-A0A6V7JKQ3-F1
#
_entry.id   AF-A0A6V7JKQ3-F1
#
_cell.length_a   1.000
_cell.length_b   1.000
_cell.length_c   1.000
_cell.angle_alpha   90.00
_cell.angle_beta   90.00
_cell.angle_gamma   90.00
#
_symmetry.space_group_name_H-M   'P 1'
#
loop_
_entity.id
_entity.type
_entity.pdbx_description
1 polymer ?
#
loop_
_entity_poly.entity_id
_entity_poly.type
_entity_poly.pdbx_seq_one_letter_code
_entity_poly.pdbx_strand_id
1 'polypeptide(L)' 'DISKEVEKNLSPRQCAVLEKALNTVKDYFYAEGRGLKKNFLEKSPELQSLRYALSLYTQTTDTLIKTFVTTQLNQ' A
#
# COMPACT_ATOMS: atom_id res chain seq x y z
N ASP A 1 29.00 4.91 3.25
CA ASP A 1 28.05 5.52 4.20
C ASP A 1 26.62 5.31 3.67
N ILE A 2 26.05 4.11 3.88
CA ILE A 2 24.75 3.68 3.32
C ILE A 2 23.83 3.30 4.49
N SER A 3 23.65 4.20 5.46
CA SER A 3 22.94 3.82 6.70
C SER A 3 22.10 4.94 7.32
N LYS A 4 21.65 5.91 6.53
CA LYS A 4 20.72 6.96 7.00
C LYS A 4 19.54 7.21 6.06
N GLU A 5 19.06 6.17 5.38
CA GLU A 5 17.66 6.14 4.97
C GLU A 5 16.86 5.77 6.22
N VAL A 6 16.75 6.74 7.15
CA VAL A 6 15.76 6.70 8.22
C VAL A 6 14.44 6.45 7.51
N GLU A 7 13.79 5.32 7.81
CA GLU A 7 12.40 5.05 7.47
C GLU A 7 11.58 6.27 7.94
N LYS A 8 11.43 7.24 7.04
CA LYS A 8 10.57 8.40 7.25
C LYS A 8 9.17 7.87 7.12
N ASN A 9 8.66 7.33 8.23
CA ASN A 9 7.29 6.89 8.36
C ASN A 9 6.38 7.96 7.77
N LEU A 10 5.55 7.57 6.80
CA LEU A 10 4.65 8.50 6.14
C LEU A 10 3.60 8.95 7.17
N SER A 11 3.32 10.25 7.23
CA SER A 11 2.22 10.75 8.05
C SER A 11 0.88 10.22 7.52
N PRO A 12 -0.16 10.13 8.35
CA PRO A 12 -1.49 9.68 7.91
C PRO A 12 -2.04 10.46 6.71
N ARG A 13 -1.72 11.77 6.63
CA ARG A 13 -2.08 12.60 5.47
C ARG A 13 -1.35 12.17 4.20
N GLN A 14 -0.06 11.88 4.29
CA GLN A 14 0.72 11.43 3.15
C GLN A 14 0.24 10.06 2.66
N CYS A 15 -0.08 9.14 3.56
CA CYS A 15 -0.69 7.85 3.22
C CYS A 15 -2.01 8.04 2.44
N ALA A 16 -2.91 8.90 2.94
CA ALA A 16 -4.19 9.18 2.29
C ALA A 16 -4.02 9.79 0.88
N VAL A 17 -3.05 10.70 0.71
CA VAL A 17 -2.71 11.28 -0.60
C VAL A 17 -2.20 10.21 -1.55
N LEU A 18 -1.34 9.32 -1.06
CA LEU A 18 -0.68 8.30 -1.86
C LEU A 18 -1.66 7.20 -2.30
N GLU A 19 -2.57 6.79 -1.42
CA GLU A 19 -3.65 5.86 -1.76
C GLU A 19 -4.63 6.48 -2.77
N LYS A 20 -4.95 7.77 -2.62
CA LYS A 20 -5.76 8.49 -3.62
C LYS A 20 -5.04 8.58 -4.97
N ALA A 21 -3.74 8.86 -4.99
CA ALA A 21 -2.95 8.90 -6.21
C ALA A 21 -2.91 7.52 -6.91
N LEU A 22 -2.74 6.44 -6.13
CA LEU A 22 -2.74 5.07 -6.63
C LEU A 22 -4.08 4.72 -7.31
N ASN A 23 -5.20 5.12 -6.69
CA ASN A 23 -6.53 4.94 -7.27
C ASN A 23 -6.70 5.73 -8.56
N THR A 24 -6.25 7.00 -8.61
CA THR A 24 -6.28 7.79 -9.84
C THR A 24 -5.48 7.12 -10.96
N VAL A 25 -4.27 6.63 -10.67
CA VAL A 25 -3.46 5.91 -11.66
C VAL A 25 -4.18 4.65 -12.17
N LYS A 26 -4.82 3.89 -11.27
CA LYS A 26 -5.65 2.73 -11.65
C LYS A 26 -6.82 3.13 -12.55
N ASP A 27 -7.48 4.25 -12.29
CA ASP A 27 -8.57 4.77 -13.12
C ASP A 27 -8.08 5.23 -14.49
N TYR A 28 -6.89 5.82 -14.58
CA TYR A 28 -6.22 6.13 -15.84
C TYR A 28 -5.96 4.88 -16.68
N PHE A 29 -5.47 3.80 -16.04
CA PHE A 29 -5.27 2.53 -16.73
C PHE A 29 -6.59 1.85 -17.12
N TYR A 30 -7.66 2.03 -16.34
CA TYR A 30 -8.99 1.51 -16.68
C TYR A 30 -9.63 2.26 -17.86
N ALA A 31 -9.38 3.57 -17.97
CA ALA A 31 -9.85 4.45 -19.05
C ALA A 31 -11.36 4.25 -19.39
N GLU A 32 -12.20 4.17 -18.36
CA GLU A 32 -13.66 3.94 -18.47
C GLU A 32 -14.06 2.67 -19.25
N GLY A 33 -13.22 1.63 -19.19
CA GLY A 33 -13.46 0.36 -19.87
C GLY A 33 -12.84 0.28 -21.28
N ARG A 34 -12.15 1.34 -21.73
CA ARG A 34 -11.31 1.32 -22.94
C ARG A 34 -9.87 0.86 -22.66
N GLY A 35 -9.48 0.78 -21.39
CA GLY A 35 -8.15 0.38 -20.95
C GLY A 35 -8.11 -1.04 -20.37
N LEU A 36 -7.23 -1.23 -19.39
CA LEU A 36 -7.04 -2.51 -18.71
C LEU A 36 -8.27 -2.87 -17.86
N LYS A 37 -8.69 -4.14 -17.90
CA LYS A 37 -9.79 -4.64 -17.06
C LYS A 37 -9.46 -4.43 -15.59
N LYS A 38 -10.43 -3.97 -14.79
CA LYS A 38 -10.26 -3.76 -13.34
C LYS A 38 -9.73 -5.00 -12.62
N ASN A 39 -10.26 -6.18 -12.94
CA ASN A 39 -9.79 -7.44 -12.35
C ASN A 39 -8.32 -7.75 -12.67
N PHE A 40 -7.83 -7.33 -13.84
CA PHE A 40 -6.43 -7.53 -14.21
C PHE A 40 -5.52 -6.61 -13.41
N LEU A 41 -5.91 -5.33 -13.29
CA LEU A 41 -5.21 -4.36 -12.46
C LEU A 41 -5.18 -4.78 -10.98
N GLU A 42 -6.29 -5.28 -10.44
CA GLU A 42 -6.36 -5.72 -9.03
C GLU A 42 -5.54 -6.97 -8.71
N LYS A 43 -5.38 -7.85 -9.70
CA LYS A 43 -4.60 -9.08 -9.58
C LYS A 43 -3.15 -8.93 -10.04
N SER A 44 -2.76 -7.74 -10.51
CA SER A 44 -1.40 -7.51 -11.00
C SER A 44 -0.38 -7.67 -9.86
N PRO A 45 0.66 -8.49 -10.06
CA PRO A 45 1.72 -8.67 -9.06
C PRO A 45 2.48 -7.36 -8.80
N GLU A 46 2.57 -6.48 -9.78
CA GLU A 46 3.15 -5.15 -9.63
C GLU A 46 2.33 -4.27 -8.68
N LEU A 47 0.99 -4.28 -8.80
CA LEU A 47 0.11 -3.55 -7.88
C LEU A 47 0.18 -4.11 -6.46
N GLN A 48 0.24 -5.43 -6.31
CA GLN A 48 0.41 -6.09 -5.02
C GLN A 48 1.76 -5.76 -4.38
N SER A 49 2.84 -5.78 -5.16
CA SER A 49 4.19 -5.42 -4.71
C SER A 49 4.26 -3.96 -4.29
N LEU A 50 3.61 -3.06 -5.03
CA LEU A 50 3.53 -1.64 -4.71
C LEU A 50 2.72 -1.40 -3.42
N ARG A 51 1.58 -2.09 -3.25
CA ARG A 51 0.82 -2.04 -2.00
C ARG A 51 1.62 -2.58 -0.82
N TYR A 52 2.38 -3.64 -1.01
CA TYR A 52 3.25 -4.19 0.01
C TYR A 52 4.35 -3.20 0.41
N ALA A 53 5.05 -2.61 -0.56
CA ALA A 53 6.04 -1.57 -0.30
C ALA A 53 5.42 -0.40 0.46
N LEU A 54 4.23 0.07 0.06
CA LEU A 54 3.50 1.11 0.78
C LEU A 54 3.09 0.68 2.18
N SER A 55 2.70 -0.59 2.38
CA SER A 55 2.32 -1.12 3.68
C SER A 55 3.45 -0.98 4.70
N LEU A 56 4.70 -1.19 4.28
CA LEU A 56 5.90 -1.02 5.11
C LEU A 56 6.10 0.44 5.52
N TYR A 57 5.80 1.40 4.64
CA TYR A 57 5.87 2.84 4.96
C TYR A 57 4.64 3.39 5.70
N THR A 58 3.51 2.66 5.65
CA THR A 58 2.25 3.02 6.32
C THR A 58 2.09 2.39 7.69
N GLN A 59 3.06 1.58 8.13
CA GLN A 59 2.88 0.79 9.34
C GLN A 59 3.07 1.65 10.58
N THR A 60 2.00 2.33 10.97
CA THR A 60 1.85 2.81 12.35
C THR A 60 1.98 1.60 13.27
N THR A 61 2.69 1.76 14.38
CA THR A 61 2.90 0.73 15.41
C THR A 61 1.60 -0.01 15.78
N ASP A 62 0.44 0.65 15.71
CA ASP A 62 -0.90 0.07 15.87
C ASP A 62 -1.19 -1.17 14.99
N THR A 63 -0.80 -1.17 13.71
CA THR A 63 -1.06 -2.31 12.81
C THR A 63 -0.11 -3.47 13.11
N LEU A 64 1.15 -3.18 13.48
CA LEU A 64 2.10 -4.19 13.97
C LEU A 64 1.59 -4.82 15.26
N ILE A 65 1.08 -4.00 16.19
CA ILE A 65 0.47 -4.46 17.44
C ILE A 65 -0.78 -5.28 17.17
N LYS A 66 -1.68 -4.85 16.28
CA LYS A 66 -2.89 -5.62 15.92
C LYS A 66 -2.55 -6.97 15.31
N THR A 67 -1.60 -7.01 14.38
CA THR A 67 -1.14 -8.26 13.76
C THR A 67 -0.50 -9.17 14.81
N PHE A 68 0.38 -8.63 15.67
CA PHE A 68 0.99 -9.39 16.76
C PHE A 68 -0.07 -9.97 17.73
N VAL A 69 -1.01 -9.16 18.19
CA VAL A 69 -2.09 -9.59 19.09
C VAL A 69 -3.00 -10.63 18.42
N THR A 70 -3.32 -10.46 17.13
CA THR A 70 -4.16 -11.42 16.39
C THR A 70 -3.46 -12.77 16.21
N THR A 71 -2.14 -12.76 15.99
CA THR A 71 -1.32 -13.98 15.92
C THR A 71 -1.28 -14.70 17.27
N GLN A 72 -1.10 -13.98 18.38
CA GLN A 72 -1.07 -14.57 19.73
C GLN A 72 -2.44 -15.09 20.19
N LEU A 73 -3.55 -14.50 19.72
CA LEU A 73 -4.91 -14.97 20.03
C LEU A 73 -5.36 -16.17 19.18
N ASN A 74 -4.67 -16.45 18.07
CA ASN A 74 -4.89 -17.63 17.23
C ASN A 74 -3.88 -18.76 17.51
N GLN A 75 -3.10 -18.65 18.59
CA GLN A 75 -2.35 -19.76 19.22
C GLN A 75 -3.10 -20.26 20.44
#